data_AF-A0A3M6UJ12-F1
#
_entry.id   AF-A0A3M6UJ12-F1
#
_cell.length_a   1.000
_cell.length_b   1.000
_cell.length_c   1.000
_cell.angle_alpha   90.00
_cell.angle_beta   90.00
_cell.angle_gamma   90.00
#
_symmetry.space_group_name_H-M   'P 1'
#
loop_
_entity.id
_entity.type
_entity.pdbx_description
1 polymer ?
#
loop_
_entity_poly.entity_id
_entity_poly.type
_entity_poly.pdbx_seq_one_letter_code
_entity_poly.pdbx_strand_id
1 'polypeptide(L)'
;MADPVTNSSLFNGSSVPFTSSELPTTSPRGRDTMDGPGDAVWILTSAFIIFTMISGFGLVESGMVSRKNEANIMVKNAVDVIFGGLGFWMFGFAFTFGKDEGANAFSGYGNFFTDAEETRMGDVFALYCFQASFATTATTIVSGAVAERMNLKAYIIFAFTNTLTYCFPAHWVWGDTGWLRKMGVVDMGGASPVHLVGGVAGLVATIMLKPRAGRFKSCSDANAPLTHKMGSPTNVLLGMFMLWWGWLGFNCGSTFGVSGGRWKLASRSAVCTINASCGGGVFATFYSYFKCNRLDIPFFMVGVLGSLVSITAICGVVRPGESLAIGFIGSAISILGWQLLSKLKIDDPVGAVPTHAGGSIWGMLAVGLFVEKDTLENTFSSTYGAFKGGHVKILGVQLLACVSITVWTVITVFMQLYIIEKSVGLRFPLEEEILGADACEHGIDQSQARPENRVRPVTGSQNRVFPIGDDGHIGEADSNPQKNPSARNGTSKPGSDDTRLQDCEESATESISELSLESIPGYDKTTHRKQHSSFHEAENNFDSNSSGNVFRKRWDKVLQSTRKVSFSEKNGDRDVPNEFSQPKAKVPVVITLTPADDSRELRLSLNDMRKLTK
;
A
#
# COMPACT_ATOMS: atom_id res chain seq x y z
N MET A 1 -65.07 45.97 44.96
CA MET A 1 -64.72 44.59 45.31
C MET A 1 -63.28 44.41 44.84
N ALA A 2 -62.26 44.67 45.69
CA ALA A 2 -61.68 43.70 46.63
C ALA A 2 -61.36 42.39 45.87
N ASP A 3 -60.11 41.93 45.70
CA ASP A 3 -58.94 41.98 46.59
C ASP A 3 -57.64 41.51 45.82
N PRO A 4 -56.42 41.36 46.42
CA PRO A 4 -55.26 42.21 46.10
C PRO A 4 -53.90 41.49 45.82
N VAL A 5 -52.86 42.29 45.48
CA VAL A 5 -51.40 42.21 45.83
C VAL A 5 -50.66 40.86 45.62
N THR A 6 -49.58 40.82 44.81
CA THR A 6 -48.21 40.91 45.36
C THR A 6 -47.15 41.20 44.28
N ASN A 7 -46.32 42.21 44.59
CA ASN A 7 -44.87 42.35 44.35
C ASN A 7 -44.26 42.15 42.96
N SER A 8 -43.28 42.92 42.51
CA SER A 8 -42.72 44.24 42.80
C SER A 8 -41.44 44.27 41.96
N SER A 9 -41.28 45.29 41.11
CA SER A 9 -40.00 45.93 40.76
C SER A 9 -38.74 45.05 40.62
N LEU A 10 -38.28 44.86 39.39
CA LEU A 10 -36.86 45.02 39.00
C LEU A 10 -36.79 45.20 37.47
N PHE A 11 -37.42 46.26 36.96
CA PHE A 11 -37.03 46.86 35.69
C PHE A 11 -36.10 48.03 36.02
N ASN A 12 -34.80 47.81 35.90
CA ASN A 12 -33.89 48.92 35.64
C ASN A 12 -32.64 48.44 34.88
N GLY A 13 -32.52 48.93 33.64
CA GLY A 13 -31.28 49.22 32.93
C GLY A 13 -30.21 48.13 32.82
N SER A 14 -30.18 47.43 31.69
CA SER A 14 -28.92 47.19 30.96
C SER A 14 -29.24 46.90 29.49
N SER A 15 -28.96 47.87 28.63
CA SER A 15 -28.87 47.66 27.19
C SER A 15 -27.72 46.68 26.92
N VAL A 16 -28.06 45.43 26.64
CA VAL A 16 -27.08 44.44 26.14
C VAL A 16 -26.63 44.93 24.76
N PRO A 17 -25.34 45.21 24.52
CA PRO A 17 -24.89 45.49 23.17
C PRO A 17 -25.05 44.20 22.38
N PHE A 18 -25.71 44.28 21.23
CA PHE A 18 -25.69 43.23 20.24
C PHE A 18 -24.26 43.18 19.68
N THR A 19 -23.36 42.47 20.37
CA THR A 19 -22.04 42.14 19.83
C THR A 19 -22.28 41.15 18.70
N SER A 20 -22.14 41.63 17.46
CA SER A 20 -21.83 40.78 16.32
C SER A 20 -20.74 39.81 16.77
N SER A 21 -21.03 38.51 16.74
CA SER A 21 -20.02 37.48 16.91
C SER A 21 -19.08 37.57 15.69
N GLU A 22 -18.13 38.51 15.74
CA GLU A 22 -16.95 38.42 14.91
C GLU A 22 -16.32 37.07 15.28
N LEU A 23 -16.27 36.17 14.29
CA LEU A 23 -15.44 34.98 14.37
C LEU A 23 -14.07 35.45 14.88
N PRO A 24 -13.51 34.82 15.93
CA PRO A 24 -12.23 35.24 16.45
C PRO A 24 -11.25 35.28 15.27
N THR A 25 -10.69 36.46 15.01
CA THR A 25 -9.62 36.64 14.02
C THR A 25 -8.45 35.80 14.47
N THR A 26 -8.41 34.56 14.00
CA THR A 26 -7.33 33.63 14.24
C THR A 26 -6.08 34.22 13.62
N SER A 27 -4.99 34.27 14.40
CA SER A 27 -3.63 34.34 13.85
C SER A 27 -3.52 33.44 12.62
N PRO A 28 -2.74 33.79 11.58
CA PRO A 28 -2.54 32.93 10.42
C PRO A 28 -2.19 31.52 10.89
N ARG A 29 -3.09 30.54 10.65
CA ARG A 29 -2.88 29.16 11.06
C ARG A 29 -1.88 28.52 10.11
N GLY A 30 -0.85 27.90 10.67
CA GLY A 30 0.09 27.10 9.87
C GLY A 30 -0.63 25.90 9.29
N ARG A 31 -0.08 25.35 8.19
CA ARG A 31 -0.62 24.15 7.56
C ARG A 31 -0.73 22.97 8.52
N ASP A 32 0.29 22.77 9.35
CA ASP A 32 0.42 21.58 10.18
C ASP A 32 0.12 21.86 11.67
N THR A 33 -0.43 23.05 12.00
CA THR A 33 -0.82 23.39 13.38
C THR A 33 -2.20 22.86 13.67
N MET A 34 -2.37 22.06 14.73
CA MET A 34 -3.65 21.50 15.14
C MET A 34 -4.37 22.48 16.08
N ASP A 35 -5.69 22.57 15.99
CA ASP A 35 -6.52 23.39 16.89
C ASP A 35 -7.44 22.49 17.71
N GLY A 36 -6.85 21.92 18.76
CA GLY A 36 -7.54 21.08 19.74
C GLY A 36 -7.58 19.58 19.40
N PRO A 37 -8.15 18.76 20.30
CA PRO A 37 -8.11 17.31 20.20
C PRO A 37 -8.87 16.75 18.99
N GLY A 38 -9.85 17.48 18.45
CA GLY A 38 -10.60 17.06 17.26
C GLY A 38 -9.72 16.93 16.01
N ASP A 39 -8.77 17.86 15.85
CA ASP A 39 -7.78 17.82 14.75
C ASP A 39 -6.81 16.66 14.93
N ALA A 40 -6.35 16.40 16.15
CA ALA A 40 -5.48 15.27 16.45
C ALA A 40 -6.17 13.92 16.18
N VAL A 41 -7.44 13.76 16.58
CA VAL A 41 -8.24 12.56 16.29
C VAL A 41 -8.38 12.36 14.78
N TRP A 42 -8.66 13.44 14.02
CA TRP A 42 -8.76 13.39 12.56
C TRP A 42 -7.45 12.92 11.91
N ILE A 43 -6.32 13.49 12.34
CA ILE A 43 -5.00 13.19 11.77
C ILE A 43 -4.55 11.78 12.12
N LEU A 44 -4.70 11.35 13.38
CA LEU A 44 -4.35 9.99 13.80
C LEU A 44 -5.23 8.93 13.12
N THR A 45 -6.54 9.16 13.03
CA THR A 45 -7.46 8.26 12.32
C THR A 45 -7.06 8.15 10.85
N SER A 46 -6.74 9.28 10.22
CA SER A 46 -6.26 9.31 8.84
C SER A 46 -4.94 8.54 8.69
N ALA A 47 -3.99 8.72 9.62
CA ALA A 47 -2.72 7.99 9.64
C ALA A 47 -2.94 6.47 9.73
N PHE A 48 -3.84 6.01 10.60
CA PHE A 48 -4.16 4.59 10.73
C PHE A 48 -4.75 4.02 9.44
N ILE A 49 -5.65 4.77 8.79
CA ILE A 49 -6.21 4.43 7.48
C ILE A 49 -5.08 4.34 6.43
N ILE A 50 -4.15 5.28 6.40
CA ILE A 50 -3.02 5.25 5.46
C ILE A 50 -2.09 4.06 5.74
N PHE A 51 -1.84 3.70 7.00
CA PHE A 51 -1.05 2.49 7.29
C PHE A 51 -1.70 1.21 6.75
N THR A 52 -3.03 1.15 6.62
CA THR A 52 -3.68 0.01 5.93
C THR A 52 -3.37 -0.04 4.42
N MET A 53 -2.91 1.05 3.81
CA MET A 53 -2.44 1.07 2.42
C MET A 53 -1.23 0.17 2.21
N ILE A 54 -0.40 -0.05 3.23
CA ILE A 54 0.75 -0.98 3.13
C ILE A 54 0.28 -2.39 2.79
N SER A 55 -0.83 -2.84 3.40
CA SER A 55 -1.47 -4.10 3.02
C SER A 55 -2.05 -4.04 1.61
N GLY A 56 -2.61 -2.89 1.22
CA GLY A 56 -3.09 -2.65 -0.14
C GLY A 56 -2.00 -2.78 -1.20
N PHE A 57 -0.84 -2.14 -1.01
CA PHE A 57 0.34 -2.28 -1.88
C PHE A 57 0.81 -3.73 -1.92
N GLY A 58 1.00 -4.36 -0.76
CA GLY A 58 1.40 -5.78 -0.70
C GLY A 58 0.44 -6.70 -1.47
N LEU A 59 -0.88 -6.49 -1.36
CA LEU A 59 -1.87 -7.27 -2.08
C LEU A 59 -1.86 -7.01 -3.60
N VAL A 60 -1.77 -5.76 -4.03
CA VAL A 60 -1.63 -5.44 -5.47
C VAL A 60 -0.38 -6.11 -6.04
N GLU A 61 0.74 -5.96 -5.36
CA GLU A 61 2.02 -6.44 -5.84
C GLU A 61 2.10 -7.97 -5.82
N SER A 62 1.67 -8.61 -4.74
CA SER A 62 1.57 -10.08 -4.61
C SER A 62 0.66 -10.68 -5.69
N GLY A 63 -0.42 -9.98 -6.05
CA GLY A 63 -1.30 -10.39 -7.12
C GLY A 63 -0.68 -10.29 -8.52
N MET A 64 0.21 -9.32 -8.74
CA MET A 64 0.85 -9.07 -10.03
C MET A 64 2.11 -9.90 -10.27
N VAL A 65 2.82 -10.31 -9.22
CA VAL A 65 4.01 -11.16 -9.34
C VAL A 65 3.66 -12.64 -9.52
N SER A 66 4.64 -13.46 -9.88
CA SER A 66 4.48 -14.91 -9.90
C SER A 66 4.37 -15.47 -8.47
N ARG A 67 3.63 -16.58 -8.31
CA ARG A 67 3.34 -17.19 -7.00
C ARG A 67 4.59 -17.46 -6.17
N LYS A 68 5.70 -17.85 -6.80
CA LYS A 68 7.00 -18.11 -6.16
C LYS A 68 7.68 -16.87 -5.53
N ASN A 69 7.08 -15.69 -5.66
CA ASN A 69 7.56 -14.42 -5.10
C ASN A 69 6.48 -13.70 -4.27
N GLU A 70 5.35 -14.37 -4.00
CA GLU A 70 4.16 -13.77 -3.36
C GLU A 70 4.46 -13.38 -1.90
N ALA A 71 5.10 -14.27 -1.13
CA ALA A 71 5.43 -13.99 0.25
C ALA A 71 6.54 -12.92 0.35
N ASN A 72 7.53 -12.99 -0.55
CA ASN A 72 8.65 -12.07 -0.56
C ASN A 72 8.20 -10.62 -0.73
N ILE A 73 7.26 -10.36 -1.63
CA ILE A 73 6.81 -8.99 -1.89
C ILE A 73 5.96 -8.45 -0.73
N MET A 74 5.18 -9.29 -0.05
CA MET A 74 4.50 -8.93 1.19
C MET A 74 5.49 -8.57 2.30
N VAL A 75 6.58 -9.33 2.44
CA VAL A 75 7.65 -9.03 3.40
C VAL A 75 8.35 -7.71 3.07
N LYS A 76 8.57 -7.38 1.80
CA LYS A 76 9.14 -6.08 1.39
C LYS A 76 8.28 -4.90 1.85
N ASN A 77 6.96 -4.98 1.66
CA ASN A 77 6.03 -3.96 2.14
C ASN A 77 6.07 -3.82 3.68
N ALA A 78 6.19 -4.92 4.42
CA ALA A 78 6.38 -4.86 5.88
C ALA A 78 7.74 -4.25 6.27
N VAL A 79 8.80 -4.58 5.53
CA VAL A 79 10.15 -4.00 5.68
C VAL A 79 10.12 -2.49 5.47
N ASP A 80 9.30 -1.97 4.57
CA ASP A 80 9.18 -0.52 4.34
C ASP A 80 8.64 0.21 5.57
N VAL A 81 7.68 -0.39 6.28
CA VAL A 81 7.21 0.16 7.56
C VAL A 81 8.28 0.05 8.65
N ILE A 82 8.97 -1.09 8.74
CA ILE A 82 9.95 -1.33 9.79
C ILE A 82 11.18 -0.44 9.59
N PHE A 83 11.85 -0.54 8.44
CA PHE A 83 13.14 0.10 8.19
C PHE A 83 12.99 1.51 7.60
N GLY A 84 12.01 1.73 6.72
CA GLY A 84 11.66 3.08 6.26
C GLY A 84 11.09 3.92 7.40
N GLY A 85 10.19 3.34 8.21
CA GLY A 85 9.67 3.98 9.42
C GLY A 85 10.78 4.25 10.45
N LEU A 86 11.70 3.30 10.68
CA LEU A 86 12.86 3.52 11.55
C LEU A 86 13.74 4.69 11.06
N GLY A 87 14.06 4.75 9.77
CA GLY A 87 14.78 5.87 9.19
C GLY A 87 14.05 7.20 9.39
N PHE A 88 12.73 7.20 9.17
CA PHE A 88 11.91 8.40 9.33
C PHE A 88 11.85 8.88 10.78
N TRP A 89 11.71 7.96 11.73
CA TRP A 89 11.77 8.26 13.16
C TRP A 89 13.11 8.85 13.59
N MET A 90 14.23 8.24 13.18
CA MET A 90 15.56 8.65 13.61
C MET A 90 15.92 10.06 13.10
N PHE A 91 15.70 10.32 11.81
CA PHE A 91 16.16 11.56 11.18
C PHE A 91 15.21 12.12 10.11
N GLY A 92 14.33 11.31 9.51
CA GLY A 92 13.47 11.80 8.43
C GLY A 92 12.47 12.87 8.89
N PHE A 93 11.87 12.72 10.07
CA PHE A 93 10.99 13.73 10.65
C PHE A 93 11.75 15.03 10.93
N ALA A 94 12.96 14.92 11.46
CA ALA A 94 13.82 16.06 11.75
C ALA A 94 14.17 16.86 10.48
N PHE A 95 14.63 16.19 9.43
CA PHE A 95 14.96 16.85 8.16
C PHE A 95 13.74 17.38 7.41
N THR A 96 12.54 16.90 7.72
CA THR A 96 11.31 17.38 7.07
C THR A 96 10.67 18.55 7.83
N PHE A 97 10.44 18.39 9.14
CA PHE A 97 9.62 19.29 9.96
C PHE A 97 10.35 19.89 11.17
N GLY A 98 11.62 19.56 11.40
CA GLY A 98 12.43 20.16 12.45
C GLY A 98 12.50 21.68 12.30
N LYS A 99 12.35 22.41 13.42
CA LYS A 99 12.27 23.89 13.47
C LYS A 99 13.36 24.53 14.34
N ASP A 100 14.35 23.76 14.77
CA ASP A 100 15.41 24.23 15.65
C ASP A 100 16.43 25.09 14.87
N GLU A 101 17.34 25.74 15.60
CA GLU A 101 18.41 26.53 15.02
C GLU A 101 19.27 25.67 14.06
N GLY A 102 19.22 26.00 12.75
CA GLY A 102 19.84 25.22 11.68
C GLY A 102 18.87 24.84 10.55
N ALA A 103 17.56 24.86 10.82
CA ALA A 103 16.55 24.70 9.78
C ALA A 103 16.65 25.83 8.75
N ASN A 104 16.60 25.48 7.46
CA ASN A 104 16.82 26.43 6.37
C ASN A 104 15.90 26.12 5.18
N ALA A 105 16.16 26.71 4.01
CA ALA A 105 15.29 26.53 2.86
C ALA A 105 15.35 25.13 2.23
N PHE A 106 16.45 24.40 2.47
CA PHE A 106 16.73 23.09 1.90
C PHE A 106 16.35 21.94 2.84
N SER A 107 16.53 22.09 4.15
CA SER A 107 16.27 21.05 5.15
C SER A 107 15.76 21.62 6.46
N GLY A 108 14.89 20.88 7.14
CA GLY A 108 14.58 21.05 8.56
C GLY A 108 15.74 20.58 9.44
N TYR A 109 15.68 20.95 10.72
CA TYR A 109 16.65 20.56 11.73
C TYR A 109 15.98 20.52 13.11
N GLY A 110 16.30 19.53 13.95
CA GLY A 110 15.66 19.36 15.27
C GLY A 110 14.58 18.28 15.30
N ASN A 111 14.05 17.95 16.49
CA ASN A 111 13.12 16.82 16.70
C ASN A 111 13.65 15.45 16.22
N PHE A 112 14.96 15.21 16.31
CA PHE A 112 15.52 13.86 16.07
C PHE A 112 14.89 12.86 17.04
N PHE A 113 14.65 11.63 16.57
CA PHE A 113 13.92 10.60 17.34
C PHE A 113 12.52 11.03 17.79
N THR A 114 11.98 12.12 17.22
CA THR A 114 10.67 12.70 17.58
C THR A 114 10.54 12.90 19.09
N ASP A 115 11.60 13.36 19.77
CA ASP A 115 11.53 13.70 21.18
C ASP A 115 10.81 15.06 21.34
N ALA A 116 9.66 15.07 22.00
CA ALA A 116 8.76 16.21 22.05
C ALA A 116 8.49 16.64 23.49
N GLU A 117 8.57 17.95 23.76
CA GLU A 117 8.17 18.53 25.04
C GLU A 117 6.68 18.30 25.30
N GLU A 118 6.31 18.13 26.58
CA GLU A 118 4.93 17.85 27.02
C GLU A 118 3.91 18.85 26.46
N THR A 119 4.30 20.12 26.35
CA THR A 119 3.46 21.23 25.85
C THR A 119 3.09 21.09 24.36
N ARG A 120 3.87 20.37 23.56
CA ARG A 120 3.63 20.17 22.12
C ARG A 120 3.51 18.69 21.72
N MET A 121 3.47 17.79 22.71
CA MET A 121 3.53 16.36 22.50
C MET A 121 2.43 15.87 21.53
N GLY A 122 1.20 16.36 21.70
CA GLY A 122 0.07 15.99 20.86
C GLY A 122 0.29 16.32 19.38
N ASP A 123 0.68 17.56 19.08
CA ASP A 123 0.91 18.04 17.71
C ASP A 123 2.07 17.30 17.05
N VAL A 124 3.19 17.16 17.77
CA VAL A 124 4.40 16.53 17.22
C VAL A 124 4.16 15.05 16.94
N PHE A 125 3.56 14.31 17.87
CA PHE A 125 3.34 12.87 17.71
C PHE A 125 2.26 12.56 16.67
N ALA A 126 1.19 13.34 16.62
CA ALA A 126 0.15 13.15 15.60
C ALA A 126 0.68 13.49 14.20
N LEU A 127 1.43 14.59 14.05
CA LEU A 127 2.08 14.94 12.79
C LEU A 127 3.11 13.89 12.37
N TYR A 128 3.95 13.42 13.31
CA TYR A 128 4.91 12.35 13.06
C TYR A 128 4.21 11.09 12.56
N CYS A 129 3.16 10.62 13.24
CA CYS A 129 2.46 9.40 12.86
C CYS A 129 1.87 9.50 11.44
N PHE A 130 1.26 10.65 11.12
CA PHE A 130 0.73 10.92 9.80
C PHE A 130 1.83 10.95 8.73
N GLN A 131 2.92 11.65 8.98
CA GLN A 131 4.01 11.81 8.01
C GLN A 131 4.87 10.56 7.86
N ALA A 132 4.98 9.74 8.90
CA ALA A 132 5.60 8.42 8.84
C ALA A 132 4.85 7.51 7.86
N SER A 133 3.52 7.57 7.83
CA SER A 133 2.71 6.81 6.87
C SER A 133 2.98 7.23 5.42
N PHE A 134 3.27 8.51 5.16
CA PHE A 134 3.62 9.01 3.83
C PHE A 134 5.05 8.62 3.43
N ALA A 135 6.00 8.72 4.36
CA ALA A 135 7.39 8.34 4.15
C ALA A 135 7.51 6.84 3.79
N THR A 136 6.83 5.97 4.52
CA THR A 136 6.81 4.53 4.24
C THR A 136 6.11 4.24 2.92
N THR A 137 5.03 4.97 2.59
CA THR A 137 4.36 4.87 1.28
C THR A 137 5.30 5.25 0.13
N ALA A 138 6.11 6.31 0.25
CA ALA A 138 7.06 6.70 -0.79
C ALA A 138 8.08 5.59 -1.09
N THR A 139 8.51 4.87 -0.06
CA THR A 139 9.43 3.72 -0.20
C THR A 139 8.72 2.49 -0.77
N THR A 140 7.51 2.17 -0.30
CA THR A 140 6.77 0.97 -0.71
C THR A 140 6.45 0.96 -2.21
N ILE A 141 6.26 2.13 -2.84
CA ILE A 141 6.08 2.25 -4.29
C ILE A 141 7.22 1.58 -5.07
N VAL A 142 8.44 1.58 -4.52
CA VAL A 142 9.61 0.99 -5.17
C VAL A 142 9.57 -0.54 -5.12
N SER A 143 9.00 -1.14 -4.07
CA SER A 143 8.92 -2.61 -3.92
C SER A 143 8.26 -3.28 -5.13
N GLY A 144 7.09 -2.81 -5.55
CA GLY A 144 6.40 -3.29 -6.74
C GLY A 144 7.20 -3.10 -8.03
N ALA A 145 7.89 -1.95 -8.18
CA ALA A 145 8.71 -1.69 -9.36
C ALA A 145 9.91 -2.66 -9.45
N VAL A 146 10.50 -3.07 -8.32
CA VAL A 146 11.70 -3.93 -8.24
C VAL A 146 11.41 -5.42 -7.97
N ALA A 147 10.14 -5.79 -7.91
CA ALA A 147 9.68 -7.12 -7.56
C ALA A 147 10.31 -8.25 -8.41
N GLU A 148 10.39 -9.45 -7.81
CA GLU A 148 10.93 -10.71 -8.36
C GLU A 148 12.43 -10.80 -8.64
N ARG A 149 13.17 -9.69 -8.78
CA ARG A 149 14.63 -9.76 -9.07
C ARG A 149 15.55 -9.05 -8.08
N MET A 150 15.06 -8.07 -7.33
CA MET A 150 15.87 -7.44 -6.28
C MET A 150 15.89 -8.32 -5.04
N ASN A 151 17.08 -8.61 -4.51
CA ASN A 151 17.20 -9.39 -3.27
C ASN A 151 16.77 -8.57 -2.05
N LEU A 152 16.28 -9.24 -1.01
CA LEU A 152 15.71 -8.60 0.17
C LEU A 152 16.74 -7.87 1.02
N LYS A 153 18.00 -8.35 1.07
CA LYS A 153 19.07 -7.68 1.84
C LYS A 153 19.34 -6.28 1.30
N ALA A 154 19.48 -6.16 -0.03
CA ALA A 154 19.60 -4.89 -0.72
C ALA A 154 18.36 -4.01 -0.49
N TYR A 155 17.18 -4.62 -0.52
CA TYR A 155 15.92 -3.92 -0.33
C TYR A 155 15.79 -3.33 1.08
N ILE A 156 16.21 -4.05 2.13
CA ILE A 156 16.20 -3.55 3.52
C ILE A 156 17.10 -2.31 3.67
N ILE A 157 18.31 -2.35 3.11
CA ILE A 157 19.24 -1.21 3.16
C ILE A 157 18.65 -0.03 2.37
N PHE A 158 18.09 -0.31 1.20
CA PHE A 158 17.40 0.69 0.39
C PHE A 158 16.22 1.31 1.15
N ALA A 159 15.35 0.51 1.78
CA ALA A 159 14.17 1.01 2.49
C ALA A 159 14.53 1.97 3.62
N PHE A 160 15.57 1.66 4.40
CA PHE A 160 16.09 2.57 5.43
C PHE A 160 16.64 3.88 4.83
N THR A 161 17.50 3.75 3.82
CA THR A 161 18.23 4.90 3.23
C THR A 161 17.37 5.78 2.33
N ASN A 162 16.32 5.25 1.71
CA ASN A 162 15.40 5.99 0.84
C ASN A 162 14.64 7.09 1.60
N THR A 163 14.53 6.99 2.93
CA THR A 163 14.05 8.07 3.79
C THR A 163 14.79 9.39 3.52
N LEU A 164 16.11 9.34 3.27
CA LEU A 164 16.91 10.53 2.92
C LEU A 164 16.52 11.10 1.56
N THR A 165 16.14 10.26 0.60
CA THR A 165 15.64 10.75 -0.69
C THR A 165 14.31 11.48 -0.51
N TYR A 166 13.45 10.99 0.38
CA TYR A 166 12.11 11.52 0.64
C TYR A 166 12.10 12.83 1.45
N CYS A 167 12.87 12.91 2.54
CA CYS A 167 12.71 13.98 3.54
C CYS A 167 13.02 15.38 3.01
N PHE A 168 13.99 15.54 2.10
CA PHE A 168 14.32 16.88 1.56
C PHE A 168 13.25 17.41 0.59
N PRO A 169 12.78 16.66 -0.43
CA PRO A 169 11.59 17.04 -1.20
C PRO A 169 10.38 17.36 -0.33
N ALA A 170 10.11 16.55 0.70
CA ALA A 170 9.02 16.81 1.63
C ALA A 170 9.23 18.14 2.38
N HIS A 171 10.46 18.45 2.82
CA HIS A 171 10.79 19.74 3.42
C HIS A 171 10.59 20.91 2.45
N TRP A 172 11.02 20.76 1.19
CA TRP A 172 10.92 21.84 0.21
C TRP A 172 9.46 22.26 -0.01
N VAL A 173 8.55 21.28 -0.02
CA VAL A 173 7.12 21.46 -0.33
C VAL A 173 6.30 21.78 0.93
N TRP A 174 6.58 21.15 2.06
CA TRP A 174 5.74 21.23 3.28
C TRP A 174 6.40 21.91 4.46
N GLY A 175 7.72 21.79 4.59
CA GLY A 175 8.47 22.41 5.68
C GLY A 175 8.30 23.92 5.68
N ASP A 176 8.16 24.52 6.86
CA ASP A 176 7.79 25.94 6.99
C ASP A 176 8.74 26.89 6.24
N THR A 177 10.03 26.55 6.24
CA THR A 177 11.11 27.30 5.59
C THR A 177 11.39 26.86 4.16
N GLY A 178 10.77 25.78 3.68
CA GLY A 178 11.02 25.13 2.40
C GLY A 178 10.96 26.08 1.21
N TRP A 179 11.91 25.98 0.30
CA TRP A 179 12.03 26.93 -0.81
C TRP A 179 10.88 26.85 -1.81
N LEU A 180 10.37 25.65 -2.15
CA LEU A 180 9.19 25.50 -3.03
C LEU A 180 7.92 26.03 -2.36
N ARG A 181 7.76 25.78 -1.06
CA ARG A 181 6.67 26.34 -0.25
C ARG A 181 6.65 27.87 -0.30
N LYS A 182 7.81 28.51 -0.11
CA LYS A 182 7.96 29.98 -0.20
C LYS A 182 7.67 30.52 -1.60
N MET A 183 7.87 29.72 -2.65
CA MET A 183 7.49 30.08 -4.02
C MET A 183 5.99 29.92 -4.30
N GLY A 184 5.24 29.31 -3.39
CA GLY A 184 3.80 29.08 -3.50
C GLY A 184 3.44 27.79 -4.21
N VAL A 185 4.27 26.75 -4.11
CA VAL A 185 3.90 25.41 -4.59
C VAL A 185 2.64 24.94 -3.87
N VAL A 186 1.72 24.34 -4.60
CA VAL A 186 0.50 23.74 -4.04
C VAL A 186 0.58 22.23 -4.23
N ASP A 187 0.71 21.52 -3.11
CA ASP A 187 0.67 20.07 -3.06
C ASP A 187 0.13 19.61 -1.70
N MET A 188 -1.15 19.24 -1.68
CA MET A 188 -1.87 18.86 -0.46
C MET A 188 -1.50 17.45 0.02
N GLY A 189 -1.71 16.43 -0.81
CA GLY A 189 -1.42 15.04 -0.48
C GLY A 189 -0.07 14.52 -0.98
N GLY A 190 0.84 15.35 -1.46
CA GLY A 190 2.18 14.86 -1.78
C GLY A 190 2.26 14.09 -3.09
N ALA A 191 1.59 14.59 -4.13
CA ALA A 191 1.84 14.07 -5.48
C ALA A 191 3.34 14.16 -5.81
N SER A 192 4.02 15.21 -5.38
CA SER A 192 5.46 15.37 -5.58
C SER A 192 6.33 14.61 -4.55
N PRO A 193 6.36 14.94 -3.25
CA PRO A 193 7.29 14.28 -2.31
C PRO A 193 7.02 12.80 -2.09
N VAL A 194 5.78 12.29 -2.25
CA VAL A 194 5.47 10.86 -2.03
C VAL A 194 5.52 10.12 -3.36
N HIS A 195 4.59 10.45 -4.26
CA HIS A 195 4.39 9.66 -5.47
C HIS A 195 5.43 9.92 -6.57
N LEU A 196 5.84 11.18 -6.80
CA LEU A 196 6.88 11.46 -7.79
C LEU A 196 8.22 10.90 -7.34
N VAL A 197 8.58 11.07 -6.06
CA VAL A 197 9.78 10.46 -5.47
C VAL A 197 9.73 8.93 -5.60
N GLY A 198 8.67 8.28 -5.13
CA GLY A 198 8.54 6.82 -5.21
C GLY A 198 8.57 6.30 -6.65
N GLY A 199 7.85 6.96 -7.56
CA GLY A 199 7.78 6.56 -8.97
C GLY A 199 9.10 6.74 -9.72
N VAL A 200 9.82 7.85 -9.49
CA VAL A 200 11.14 8.10 -10.09
C VAL A 200 12.20 7.20 -9.46
N ALA A 201 12.13 6.94 -8.15
CA ALA A 201 12.99 5.98 -7.48
C ALA A 201 12.81 4.56 -8.08
N GLY A 202 11.56 4.14 -8.29
CA GLY A 202 11.22 2.90 -8.98
C GLY A 202 11.75 2.84 -10.41
N LEU A 203 11.70 3.95 -11.15
CA LEU A 203 12.24 4.05 -12.51
C LEU A 203 13.76 3.84 -12.53
N VAL A 204 14.49 4.54 -11.65
CA VAL A 204 15.94 4.40 -11.54
C VAL A 204 16.29 2.96 -11.14
N ALA A 205 15.60 2.41 -10.15
CA ALA A 205 15.83 1.07 -9.66
C ALA A 205 15.61 0.00 -10.73
N THR A 206 14.51 0.08 -11.50
CA THR A 206 14.26 -0.90 -12.56
C THR A 206 15.25 -0.79 -13.72
N ILE A 207 15.70 0.42 -14.07
CA ILE A 207 16.74 0.63 -15.09
C ILE A 207 18.05 -0.02 -14.65
N MET A 208 18.45 0.17 -13.38
CA MET A 208 19.68 -0.41 -12.83
C MET A 208 19.60 -1.93 -12.72
N LEU A 209 18.47 -2.47 -12.26
CA LEU A 209 18.24 -3.91 -12.12
C LEU A 209 18.15 -4.63 -13.46
N LYS A 210 17.72 -3.93 -14.52
CA LYS A 210 17.37 -4.49 -15.84
C LYS A 210 16.13 -5.42 -15.78
N PRO A 211 15.57 -5.83 -16.94
CA PRO A 211 14.37 -6.66 -16.98
C PRO A 211 14.50 -8.02 -16.29
N ARG A 212 13.39 -8.58 -15.81
CA ARG A 212 13.30 -9.97 -15.33
C ARG A 212 13.69 -10.95 -16.42
N ALA A 213 14.32 -12.05 -16.04
CA ALA A 213 14.79 -13.07 -16.95
C ALA A 213 13.64 -13.58 -17.84
N GLY A 214 13.82 -13.49 -19.16
CA GLY A 214 12.83 -13.99 -20.12
C GLY A 214 11.64 -13.07 -20.42
N ARG A 215 11.45 -11.94 -19.70
CA ARG A 215 10.29 -11.05 -19.86
C ARG A 215 10.06 -10.54 -21.28
N PHE A 216 11.15 -10.27 -22.00
CA PHE A 216 11.14 -9.69 -23.36
C PHE A 216 11.80 -10.61 -24.41
N LYS A 217 11.91 -11.93 -24.15
CA LYS A 217 12.44 -12.87 -25.15
C LYS A 217 11.44 -13.00 -26.32
N SER A 218 11.96 -12.87 -27.55
CA SER A 218 11.36 -13.15 -28.86
C SER A 218 9.87 -12.79 -29.01
N CYS A 219 9.63 -11.64 -29.64
CA CYS A 219 8.34 -11.24 -30.19
C CYS A 219 7.86 -12.29 -31.20
N SER A 220 6.86 -13.10 -30.85
CA SER A 220 6.17 -13.97 -31.79
C SER A 220 4.66 -13.85 -31.59
N ASP A 221 4.17 -12.62 -31.71
CA ASP A 221 3.00 -12.27 -32.54
C ASP A 221 2.64 -10.81 -32.25
N ALA A 222 2.74 -9.94 -33.25
CA ALA A 222 2.25 -8.56 -33.14
C ALA A 222 0.72 -8.52 -32.91
N ASN A 223 0.04 -9.64 -33.18
CA ASN A 223 -1.41 -9.82 -33.05
C ASN A 223 -1.83 -10.61 -31.80
N ALA A 224 -0.89 -11.06 -30.96
CA ALA A 224 -1.25 -11.75 -29.73
C ALA A 224 -1.95 -10.76 -28.79
N PRO A 225 -3.10 -11.12 -28.18
CA PRO A 225 -3.74 -10.27 -27.19
C PRO A 225 -2.72 -9.89 -26.12
N LEU A 226 -2.71 -8.61 -25.73
CA LEU A 226 -1.88 -8.15 -24.64
C LEU A 226 -2.30 -8.94 -23.38
N THR A 227 -1.45 -9.87 -22.95
CA THR A 227 -1.71 -10.72 -21.79
C THR A 227 -0.74 -10.34 -20.68
N HIS A 228 -1.26 -9.65 -19.67
CA HIS A 228 -0.54 -9.49 -18.41
C HIS A 228 -0.62 -10.80 -17.64
N LYS A 229 0.53 -11.43 -17.41
CA LYS A 229 0.62 -12.57 -16.48
C LYS A 229 0.53 -12.01 -15.06
N MET A 230 -0.42 -12.51 -14.28
CA MET A 230 -0.66 -12.15 -12.88
C MET A 230 -0.79 -13.43 -12.04
N GLY A 231 -0.29 -13.43 -10.81
CA GLY A 231 -0.33 -14.57 -9.90
C GLY A 231 -1.70 -14.79 -9.26
N SER A 232 -2.35 -13.71 -8.82
CA SER A 232 -3.66 -13.71 -8.16
C SER A 232 -4.48 -12.46 -8.52
N PRO A 233 -5.49 -12.56 -9.42
CA PRO A 233 -6.36 -11.43 -9.74
C PRO A 233 -7.15 -10.92 -8.52
N THR A 234 -7.48 -11.80 -7.59
CA THR A 234 -8.19 -11.46 -6.36
C THR A 234 -7.35 -10.55 -5.47
N ASN A 235 -6.05 -10.85 -5.30
CA ASN A 235 -5.16 -10.00 -4.51
C ASN A 235 -5.01 -8.61 -5.17
N VAL A 236 -4.93 -8.55 -6.51
CA VAL A 236 -4.89 -7.26 -7.23
C VAL A 236 -6.11 -6.39 -6.93
N LEU A 237 -7.32 -6.97 -7.03
CA LEU A 237 -8.55 -6.23 -6.79
C LEU A 237 -8.75 -5.86 -5.31
N LEU A 238 -8.46 -6.79 -4.39
CA LEU A 238 -8.56 -6.52 -2.95
C LEU A 238 -7.55 -5.45 -2.53
N GLY A 239 -6.32 -5.53 -3.01
CA GLY A 239 -5.30 -4.52 -2.78
C GLY A 239 -5.71 -3.15 -3.32
N MET A 240 -6.26 -3.10 -4.55
CA MET A 240 -6.80 -1.86 -5.12
C MET A 240 -7.92 -1.27 -4.24
N PHE A 241 -8.85 -2.08 -3.73
CA PHE A 241 -9.91 -1.59 -2.82
C PHE A 241 -9.34 -1.06 -1.50
N MET A 242 -8.34 -1.72 -0.92
CA MET A 242 -7.66 -1.24 0.28
C MET A 242 -6.92 0.08 0.04
N LEU A 243 -6.26 0.23 -1.12
CA LEU A 243 -5.61 1.48 -1.50
C LEU A 243 -6.63 2.59 -1.75
N TRP A 244 -7.77 2.28 -2.36
CA TRP A 244 -8.85 3.24 -2.59
C TRP A 244 -9.44 3.75 -1.28
N TRP A 245 -9.72 2.86 -0.33
CA TRP A 245 -10.10 3.20 1.04
C TRP A 245 -9.03 4.08 1.72
N GLY A 246 -7.78 3.64 1.67
CA GLY A 246 -6.65 4.36 2.25
C GLY A 246 -6.47 5.78 1.70
N TRP A 247 -6.73 5.96 0.39
CA TRP A 247 -6.61 7.26 -0.28
C TRP A 247 -7.58 8.31 0.25
N LEU A 248 -8.71 7.91 0.82
CA LEU A 248 -9.63 8.83 1.49
C LEU A 248 -8.98 9.40 2.75
N GLY A 249 -8.35 8.56 3.58
CA GLY A 249 -7.56 9.01 4.72
C GLY A 249 -6.36 9.87 4.27
N PHE A 250 -5.71 9.46 3.19
CA PHE A 250 -4.58 10.16 2.57
C PHE A 250 -4.93 11.62 2.21
N ASN A 251 -5.95 11.81 1.38
CA ASN A 251 -6.30 13.13 0.83
C ASN A 251 -7.08 13.99 1.82
N CYS A 252 -7.98 13.38 2.61
CA CYS A 252 -8.78 14.13 3.57
C CYS A 252 -7.96 14.47 4.83
N GLY A 253 -7.08 13.59 5.28
CA GLY A 253 -6.15 13.86 6.38
C GLY A 253 -5.15 14.98 6.08
N SER A 254 -4.82 15.17 4.80
CA SER A 254 -3.89 16.23 4.32
C SER A 254 -4.41 17.66 4.50
N THR A 255 -5.63 17.85 5.03
CA THR A 255 -6.11 19.15 5.51
C THR A 255 -5.63 19.51 6.90
N PHE A 256 -4.99 18.56 7.60
CA PHE A 256 -4.42 18.70 8.95
C PHE A 256 -5.43 19.19 10.00
N GLY A 257 -6.70 18.81 9.83
CA GLY A 257 -7.73 19.07 10.83
C GLY A 257 -9.13 19.19 10.25
N VAL A 258 -10.07 19.38 11.18
CA VAL A 258 -11.50 19.63 10.97
C VAL A 258 -11.96 20.94 11.62
N SER A 259 -11.16 21.52 12.53
CA SER A 259 -11.42 22.81 13.15
C SER A 259 -11.47 23.96 12.13
N GLY A 260 -12.31 24.97 12.41
CA GLY A 260 -12.52 26.12 11.52
C GLY A 260 -13.20 25.75 10.18
N GLY A 261 -12.60 26.18 9.08
CA GLY A 261 -12.98 25.85 7.71
C GLY A 261 -12.36 24.56 7.15
N ARG A 262 -11.44 23.92 7.88
CA ARG A 262 -10.71 22.72 7.41
C ARG A 262 -11.62 21.53 7.14
N TRP A 263 -12.70 21.33 7.89
CA TRP A 263 -13.66 20.25 7.60
C TRP A 263 -14.28 20.36 6.21
N LYS A 264 -14.52 21.59 5.72
CA LYS A 264 -15.06 21.82 4.36
C LYS A 264 -14.05 21.44 3.29
N LEU A 265 -12.76 21.74 3.53
CA LEU A 265 -11.68 21.30 2.65
C LEU A 265 -11.57 19.77 2.66
N ALA A 266 -11.67 19.14 3.83
CA ALA A 266 -11.58 17.69 3.99
C ALA A 266 -12.74 16.98 3.26
N SER A 267 -13.97 17.45 3.44
CA SER A 267 -15.14 16.93 2.72
C SER A 267 -15.01 17.11 1.22
N ARG A 268 -14.47 18.24 0.76
CA ARG A 268 -14.21 18.46 -0.66
C ARG A 268 -13.14 17.49 -1.19
N SER A 269 -12.06 17.26 -0.44
CA SER A 269 -11.03 16.27 -0.78
C SER A 269 -11.64 14.88 -0.97
N ALA A 270 -12.55 14.46 -0.09
CA ALA A 270 -13.23 13.15 -0.21
C ALA A 270 -13.99 13.03 -1.54
N VAL A 271 -14.85 14.01 -1.84
CA VAL A 271 -15.65 14.04 -3.07
C VAL A 271 -14.75 14.06 -4.30
N CYS A 272 -13.73 14.91 -4.32
CA CYS A 272 -12.84 15.05 -5.46
C CYS A 272 -12.03 13.76 -5.70
N THR A 273 -11.62 13.08 -4.63
CA THR A 273 -10.88 11.81 -4.69
C THR A 273 -11.73 10.70 -5.32
N ILE A 274 -12.98 10.55 -4.87
CA ILE A 274 -13.92 9.56 -5.46
C ILE A 274 -14.24 9.91 -6.92
N ASN A 275 -14.53 11.17 -7.23
CA ASN A 275 -14.85 11.56 -8.60
C ASN A 275 -13.67 11.35 -9.55
N ALA A 276 -12.43 11.61 -9.09
CA ALA A 276 -11.24 11.33 -9.87
C ALA A 276 -11.07 9.82 -10.13
N SER A 277 -11.27 8.97 -9.11
CA SER A 277 -11.20 7.52 -9.29
C SER A 277 -12.30 6.98 -10.21
N CYS A 278 -13.51 7.56 -10.18
CA CYS A 278 -14.55 7.27 -11.15
C CYS A 278 -14.11 7.65 -12.58
N GLY A 279 -13.55 8.84 -12.78
CA GLY A 279 -13.02 9.27 -14.07
C GLY A 279 -11.93 8.33 -14.60
N GLY A 280 -11.01 7.91 -13.72
CA GLY A 280 -9.96 6.96 -14.06
C GLY A 280 -10.48 5.57 -14.39
N GLY A 281 -11.40 5.03 -13.58
CA GLY A 281 -12.05 3.74 -13.82
C GLY A 281 -12.83 3.70 -15.14
N VAL A 282 -13.48 4.82 -15.52
CA VAL A 282 -14.16 4.96 -16.82
C VAL A 282 -13.15 4.85 -17.97
N PHE A 283 -12.06 5.64 -17.95
CA PHE A 283 -11.02 5.53 -18.98
C PHE A 283 -10.45 4.11 -19.07
N ALA A 284 -10.08 3.54 -17.93
CA ALA A 284 -9.45 2.22 -17.86
C ALA A 284 -10.36 1.12 -18.40
N THR A 285 -11.66 1.20 -18.13
CA THR A 285 -12.67 0.28 -18.65
C THR A 285 -12.75 0.39 -20.17
N PHE A 286 -12.94 1.60 -20.72
CA PHE A 286 -13.00 1.82 -22.16
C PHE A 286 -11.72 1.37 -22.86
N TYR A 287 -10.55 1.74 -22.31
CA TYR A 287 -9.27 1.37 -22.88
C TYR A 287 -9.06 -0.15 -22.88
N SER A 288 -9.45 -0.83 -21.79
CA SER A 288 -9.37 -2.29 -21.68
C SER A 288 -10.24 -2.99 -22.72
N TYR A 289 -11.50 -2.59 -22.86
CA TYR A 289 -12.37 -3.18 -23.90
C TYR A 289 -11.83 -2.89 -25.30
N PHE A 290 -11.33 -1.68 -25.56
CA PHE A 290 -10.77 -1.31 -26.86
C PHE A 290 -9.51 -2.10 -27.22
N LYS A 291 -8.63 -2.41 -26.25
CA LYS A 291 -7.36 -3.11 -26.50
C LYS A 291 -7.40 -4.61 -26.31
N CYS A 292 -8.20 -5.09 -25.37
CA CYS A 292 -8.21 -6.47 -24.92
C CYS A 292 -9.52 -7.21 -25.24
N ASN A 293 -10.55 -6.52 -25.77
CA ASN A 293 -11.93 -7.04 -25.95
C ASN A 293 -12.58 -7.57 -24.67
N ARG A 294 -12.06 -7.16 -23.50
CA ARG A 294 -12.54 -7.49 -22.16
C ARG A 294 -11.98 -6.48 -21.17
N LEU A 295 -12.55 -6.42 -19.97
CA LEU A 295 -11.95 -5.66 -18.87
C LEU A 295 -10.66 -6.35 -18.40
N ASP A 296 -9.52 -5.70 -18.60
CA ASP A 296 -8.21 -6.18 -18.14
C ASP A 296 -7.97 -5.66 -16.72
N ILE A 297 -7.79 -6.57 -15.77
CA ILE A 297 -7.68 -6.22 -14.34
C ILE A 297 -6.49 -5.29 -14.07
N PRO A 298 -5.27 -5.53 -14.59
CA PRO A 298 -4.14 -4.63 -14.41
C PRO A 298 -4.37 -3.24 -14.99
N PHE A 299 -4.96 -3.10 -16.18
CA PHE A 299 -5.30 -1.77 -16.69
C PHE A 299 -6.36 -1.08 -15.86
N PHE A 300 -7.37 -1.80 -15.41
CA PHE A 300 -8.38 -1.25 -14.51
C PHE A 300 -7.74 -0.74 -13.20
N MET A 301 -6.89 -1.56 -12.57
CA MET A 301 -6.16 -1.20 -11.35
C MET A 301 -5.23 0.00 -11.56
N VAL A 302 -4.35 -0.03 -12.56
CA VAL A 302 -3.42 1.08 -12.88
C VAL A 302 -4.19 2.36 -13.20
N GLY A 303 -5.32 2.25 -13.88
CA GLY A 303 -6.13 3.40 -14.22
C GLY A 303 -6.81 4.05 -13.01
N VAL A 304 -7.40 3.25 -12.12
CA VAL A 304 -7.99 3.74 -10.86
C VAL A 304 -6.91 4.35 -9.97
N LEU A 305 -5.80 3.63 -9.71
CA LEU A 305 -4.74 4.15 -8.85
C LEU A 305 -4.02 5.37 -9.45
N GLY A 306 -3.78 5.40 -10.76
CA GLY A 306 -3.14 6.54 -11.43
C GLY A 306 -3.99 7.81 -11.36
N SER A 307 -5.31 7.67 -11.40
CA SER A 307 -6.24 8.77 -11.21
C SER A 307 -6.27 9.29 -9.77
N LEU A 308 -6.15 8.40 -8.78
CA LEU A 308 -6.02 8.77 -7.37
C LEU A 308 -4.73 9.53 -7.11
N VAL A 309 -3.59 9.10 -7.68
CA VAL A 309 -2.32 9.87 -7.63
C VAL A 309 -2.49 11.26 -8.24
N SER A 310 -3.20 11.35 -9.36
CA SER A 310 -3.36 12.61 -10.11
C SER A 310 -4.17 13.67 -9.36
N ILE A 311 -5.10 13.28 -8.48
CA ILE A 311 -5.91 14.23 -7.70
C ILE A 311 -5.23 14.66 -6.39
N THR A 312 -4.23 13.90 -5.93
CA THR A 312 -3.59 14.02 -4.62
C THR A 312 -3.12 15.45 -4.31
N ALA A 313 -2.51 16.16 -5.26
CA ALA A 313 -1.97 17.50 -5.02
C ALA A 313 -3.04 18.59 -4.81
N ILE A 314 -4.24 18.41 -5.38
CA ILE A 314 -5.24 19.49 -5.56
C ILE A 314 -6.60 19.16 -4.92
N CYS A 315 -6.76 17.98 -4.33
CA CYS A 315 -8.05 17.42 -3.91
C CYS A 315 -8.94 18.36 -3.06
N GLY A 316 -8.37 19.19 -2.18
CA GLY A 316 -9.12 20.14 -1.34
C GLY A 316 -9.38 21.51 -1.99
N VAL A 317 -8.78 21.79 -3.15
CA VAL A 317 -8.78 23.11 -3.81
C VAL A 317 -9.10 23.00 -5.31
N VAL A 318 -9.99 22.08 -5.67
CA VAL A 318 -10.50 21.88 -7.04
C VAL A 318 -12.02 21.69 -7.04
N ARG A 319 -12.71 21.90 -8.16
CA ARG A 319 -14.15 21.62 -8.24
C ARG A 319 -14.38 20.11 -8.47
N PRO A 320 -15.43 19.51 -7.87
CA PRO A 320 -15.75 18.10 -8.05
C PRO A 320 -15.95 17.63 -9.50
N GLY A 321 -16.41 18.51 -10.40
CA GLY A 321 -16.55 18.17 -11.82
C GLY A 321 -15.21 18.08 -12.54
N GLU A 322 -14.26 18.94 -12.16
CA GLU A 322 -12.91 18.96 -12.75
C GLU A 322 -12.08 17.77 -12.27
N SER A 323 -12.29 17.31 -11.03
CA SER A 323 -11.58 16.15 -10.51
C SER A 323 -11.84 14.88 -11.32
N LEU A 324 -13.04 14.71 -11.87
CA LEU A 324 -13.38 13.62 -12.78
C LEU A 324 -12.51 13.66 -14.06
N ALA A 325 -12.36 14.85 -14.67
CA ALA A 325 -11.53 15.03 -15.85
C ALA A 325 -10.03 14.83 -15.54
N ILE A 326 -9.57 15.34 -14.40
CA ILE A 326 -8.18 15.14 -13.92
C ILE A 326 -7.91 13.64 -13.76
N GLY A 327 -8.83 12.91 -13.15
CA GLY A 327 -8.71 11.46 -12.96
C GLY A 327 -8.73 10.67 -14.27
N PHE A 328 -9.60 11.04 -15.22
CA PHE A 328 -9.65 10.42 -16.54
C PHE A 328 -8.33 10.56 -17.30
N ILE A 329 -7.76 11.77 -17.33
CA ILE A 329 -6.46 12.04 -17.99
C ILE A 329 -5.32 11.35 -17.22
N GLY A 330 -5.38 11.34 -15.89
CA GLY A 330 -4.41 10.64 -15.04
C GLY A 330 -4.33 9.15 -15.35
N SER A 331 -5.49 8.48 -15.47
CA SER A 331 -5.58 7.08 -15.88
C SER A 331 -4.98 6.84 -17.26
N ALA A 332 -5.25 7.73 -18.23
CA ALA A 332 -4.67 7.64 -19.57
C ALA A 332 -3.14 7.70 -19.53
N ILE A 333 -2.58 8.64 -18.77
CA ILE A 333 -1.13 8.80 -18.63
C ILE A 333 -0.51 7.56 -17.98
N SER A 334 -1.11 7.03 -16.93
CA SER A 334 -0.57 5.85 -16.23
C SER A 334 -0.61 4.59 -17.10
N ILE A 335 -1.73 4.32 -17.77
CA ILE A 335 -1.87 3.13 -18.63
C ILE A 335 -0.97 3.22 -19.86
N LEU A 336 -1.00 4.35 -20.58
CA LEU A 336 -0.17 4.54 -21.78
C LEU A 336 1.31 4.62 -21.43
N GLY A 337 1.64 5.21 -20.29
CA GLY A 337 3.00 5.24 -19.74
C GLY A 337 3.54 3.84 -19.46
N TRP A 338 2.73 2.94 -18.91
CA TRP A 338 3.15 1.56 -18.64
C TRP A 338 3.42 0.78 -19.93
N GLN A 339 2.59 0.99 -20.94
CA GLN A 339 2.82 0.44 -22.27
C GLN A 339 4.08 1.03 -22.94
N LEU A 340 4.35 2.32 -22.74
CA LEU A 340 5.57 2.96 -23.23
C LEU A 340 6.81 2.34 -22.59
N LEU A 341 6.83 2.16 -21.26
CA LEU A 341 7.94 1.47 -20.58
C LEU A 341 8.15 0.06 -21.12
N SER A 342 7.07 -0.68 -21.34
CA SER A 342 7.14 -2.02 -21.96
C SER A 342 7.75 -1.99 -23.36
N LYS A 343 7.42 -0.98 -24.19
CA LYS A 343 8.02 -0.78 -25.52
C LYS A 343 9.50 -0.42 -25.44
N LEU A 344 9.89 0.36 -24.43
CA LEU A 344 11.29 0.72 -24.13
C LEU A 344 12.06 -0.44 -23.46
N LYS A 345 11.43 -1.59 -23.26
CA LYS A 345 12.00 -2.76 -22.57
C LYS A 345 12.43 -2.45 -21.13
N ILE A 346 11.72 -1.53 -20.49
CA ILE A 346 11.82 -1.25 -19.05
C ILE A 346 10.75 -2.10 -18.36
N ASP A 347 11.19 -2.99 -17.47
CA ASP A 347 10.30 -3.96 -16.83
C ASP A 347 9.79 -3.44 -15.49
N ASP A 348 8.56 -2.95 -15.49
CA ASP A 348 7.81 -2.56 -14.31
C ASP A 348 6.70 -3.60 -14.06
N PRO A 349 6.85 -4.51 -13.06
CA PRO A 349 5.94 -5.62 -12.83
C PRO A 349 4.48 -5.22 -12.58
N VAL A 350 4.26 -4.11 -11.89
CA VAL A 350 2.94 -3.69 -11.40
C VAL A 350 2.43 -2.42 -12.09
N GLY A 351 3.29 -1.74 -12.86
CA GLY A 351 2.96 -0.42 -13.42
C GLY A 351 3.08 0.71 -12.40
N ALA A 352 3.95 0.55 -11.39
CA ALA A 352 4.15 1.52 -10.32
C ALA A 352 4.72 2.85 -10.85
N VAL A 353 5.71 2.80 -11.74
CA VAL A 353 6.40 3.99 -12.25
C VAL A 353 5.44 4.96 -12.94
N PRO A 354 4.65 4.58 -13.96
CA PRO A 354 3.75 5.50 -14.64
C PRO A 354 2.50 5.85 -13.80
N THR A 355 2.08 4.97 -12.89
CA THR A 355 1.02 5.27 -11.91
C THR A 355 1.43 6.43 -11.02
N HIS A 356 2.63 6.34 -10.44
CA HIS A 356 3.11 7.31 -9.47
C HIS A 356 3.82 8.50 -10.13
N ALA A 357 4.89 8.31 -10.91
CA ALA A 357 5.59 9.43 -11.54
C ALA A 357 4.74 10.13 -12.62
N GLY A 358 4.09 9.35 -13.50
CA GLY A 358 3.24 9.89 -14.56
C GLY A 358 2.00 10.60 -13.99
N GLY A 359 1.30 9.94 -13.08
CA GLY A 359 0.15 10.51 -12.36
C GLY A 359 0.53 11.78 -11.59
N SER A 360 1.70 11.81 -10.95
CA SER A 360 2.16 12.99 -10.20
C SER A 360 2.53 14.17 -11.08
N ILE A 361 3.24 13.95 -12.18
CA ILE A 361 3.57 15.02 -13.12
C ILE A 361 2.28 15.65 -13.63
N TRP A 362 1.30 14.83 -14.02
CA TRP A 362 -0.01 15.32 -14.41
C TRP A 362 -0.75 16.02 -13.27
N GLY A 363 -0.79 15.46 -12.07
CA GLY A 363 -1.45 16.07 -10.92
C GLY A 363 -0.88 17.45 -10.56
N MET A 364 0.44 17.61 -10.62
CA MET A 364 1.10 18.90 -10.40
C MET A 364 0.82 19.89 -11.53
N LEU A 365 0.74 19.44 -12.79
CA LEU A 365 0.27 20.29 -13.89
C LEU A 365 -1.20 20.68 -13.71
N ALA A 366 -2.05 19.75 -13.28
CA ALA A 366 -3.47 19.99 -13.02
C ALA A 366 -3.67 21.04 -11.93
N VAL A 367 -2.82 21.09 -10.91
CA VAL A 367 -2.77 22.23 -9.96
C VAL A 367 -2.59 23.55 -10.71
N GLY A 368 -1.58 23.65 -11.56
CA GLY A 368 -1.30 24.88 -12.31
C GLY A 368 -2.46 25.33 -13.23
N LEU A 369 -3.32 24.39 -13.63
CA LEU A 369 -4.45 24.64 -14.52
C LEU A 369 -5.77 24.91 -13.77
N PHE A 370 -6.09 24.12 -12.76
CA PHE A 370 -7.43 24.02 -12.16
C PHE A 370 -7.53 24.52 -10.71
N VAL A 371 -6.42 24.91 -10.05
CA VAL A 371 -6.46 25.24 -8.62
C VAL A 371 -7.41 26.40 -8.31
N GLU A 372 -8.23 26.26 -7.27
CA GLU A 372 -9.02 27.32 -6.67
C GLU A 372 -8.21 28.05 -5.63
N LYS A 373 -8.44 29.36 -5.49
CA LYS A 373 -7.98 30.08 -4.32
C LYS A 373 -8.64 29.49 -3.06
N ASP A 374 -7.83 29.14 -2.07
CA ASP A 374 -8.31 28.73 -0.75
C ASP A 374 -8.77 29.95 0.02
N THR A 375 -10.08 30.22 -0.02
CA THR A 375 -10.71 31.33 0.72
C THR A 375 -11.17 30.93 2.13
N LEU A 376 -10.96 29.68 2.54
CA LEU A 376 -11.45 29.16 3.82
C LEU A 376 -10.38 29.33 4.89
N GLU A 377 -9.19 28.77 4.66
CA GLU A 377 -8.07 28.82 5.61
C GLU A 377 -6.91 29.69 5.08
N ASN A 378 -6.87 29.96 3.77
CA ASN A 378 -5.76 30.63 3.09
C ASN A 378 -4.41 29.92 3.27
N THR A 379 -4.45 28.59 3.39
CA THR A 379 -3.30 27.77 3.77
C THR A 379 -2.70 27.05 2.57
N PHE A 380 -3.55 26.64 1.61
CA PHE A 380 -3.11 25.76 0.53
C PHE A 380 -2.85 26.49 -0.79
N SER A 381 -3.69 27.44 -1.19
CA SER A 381 -3.50 28.21 -2.42
C SER A 381 -3.97 29.64 -2.26
N SER A 382 -3.09 30.59 -2.59
CA SER A 382 -3.43 32.03 -2.62
C SER A 382 -3.88 32.52 -4.00
N THR A 383 -3.86 31.65 -5.02
CA THR A 383 -4.10 32.00 -6.42
C THR A 383 -5.01 31.01 -7.12
N TYR A 384 -5.57 31.43 -8.26
CA TYR A 384 -6.29 30.56 -9.17
C TYR A 384 -5.32 29.90 -10.17
N GLY A 385 -5.74 28.76 -10.73
CA GLY A 385 -5.07 28.12 -11.86
C GLY A 385 -5.33 28.87 -13.17
N ALA A 386 -4.56 28.53 -14.22
CA ALA A 386 -4.61 29.21 -15.51
C ALA A 386 -6.01 29.21 -16.16
N PHE A 387 -6.77 28.11 -16.04
CA PHE A 387 -8.14 28.02 -16.60
C PHE A 387 -9.19 28.80 -15.81
N LYS A 388 -8.83 29.29 -14.62
CA LYS A 388 -9.69 30.07 -13.73
C LYS A 388 -9.30 31.55 -13.68
N GLY A 389 -8.54 32.02 -14.67
CA GLY A 389 -8.07 33.41 -14.75
C GLY A 389 -6.85 33.71 -13.87
N GLY A 390 -6.19 32.68 -13.33
CA GLY A 390 -4.96 32.83 -12.57
C GLY A 390 -3.72 33.06 -13.43
N HIS A 391 -2.66 33.61 -12.81
CA HIS A 391 -1.40 33.86 -13.50
C HIS A 391 -0.66 32.55 -13.81
N VAL A 392 -0.06 32.42 -14.99
CA VAL A 392 0.77 31.25 -15.41
C VAL A 392 1.97 30.93 -14.51
N LYS A 393 2.22 31.78 -13.50
CA LYS A 393 3.32 31.62 -12.54
C LYS A 393 3.13 30.34 -11.74
N ILE A 394 1.89 30.03 -11.33
CA ILE A 394 1.62 28.82 -10.55
C ILE A 394 2.01 27.56 -11.35
N LEU A 395 1.68 27.51 -12.65
CA LEU A 395 2.09 26.40 -13.52
C LEU A 395 3.62 26.26 -13.59
N GLY A 396 4.34 27.38 -13.68
CA GLY A 396 5.81 27.39 -13.64
C GLY A 396 6.39 26.88 -12.31
N VAL A 397 5.78 27.23 -11.17
CA VAL A 397 6.21 26.74 -9.85
C VAL A 397 5.95 25.24 -9.70
N GLN A 398 4.79 24.73 -10.15
CA GLN A 398 4.49 23.30 -10.12
C GLN A 398 5.45 22.50 -11.02
N LEU A 399 5.75 23.01 -12.22
CA LEU A 399 6.74 22.42 -13.12
C LEU A 399 8.15 22.40 -12.50
N LEU A 400 8.56 23.50 -11.87
CA LEU A 400 9.83 23.57 -11.17
C LEU A 400 9.89 22.53 -10.05
N ALA A 401 8.81 22.36 -9.27
CA ALA A 401 8.73 21.32 -8.25
C ALA A 401 8.93 19.92 -8.87
N CYS A 402 8.22 19.59 -9.95
CA CYS A 402 8.39 18.32 -10.65
C CYS A 402 9.83 18.08 -11.10
N VAL A 403 10.45 19.07 -11.76
CA VAL A 403 11.82 18.95 -12.28
C VAL A 403 12.82 18.81 -11.14
N SER A 404 12.79 19.70 -10.15
CA SER A 404 13.75 19.69 -9.05
C SER A 404 13.66 18.41 -8.23
N ILE A 405 12.45 17.92 -7.93
CA ILE A 405 12.25 16.67 -7.18
C ILE A 405 12.68 15.47 -8.02
N THR A 406 12.35 15.42 -9.32
CA THR A 406 12.79 14.35 -10.21
C THR A 406 14.33 14.28 -10.28
N VAL A 407 15.00 15.42 -10.47
CA VAL A 407 16.46 15.48 -10.55
C VAL A 407 17.10 15.03 -9.24
N TRP A 408 16.58 15.52 -8.11
CA TRP A 408 17.03 15.08 -6.78
C TRP A 408 16.91 13.57 -6.61
N THR A 409 15.71 13.02 -6.85
CA THR A 409 15.45 11.59 -6.71
C THR A 409 16.33 10.76 -7.64
N VAL A 410 16.53 11.18 -8.90
CA VAL A 410 17.43 10.47 -9.81
C VAL A 410 18.85 10.40 -9.25
N ILE A 411 19.39 11.53 -8.78
CA ILE A 411 20.76 11.59 -8.26
C ILE A 411 20.90 10.75 -6.99
N THR A 412 20.02 10.95 -6.00
CA THR A 412 20.18 10.28 -4.70
C THR A 412 19.91 8.79 -4.78
N VAL A 413 18.88 8.36 -5.51
CA VAL A 413 18.54 6.93 -5.65
C VAL A 413 19.60 6.21 -6.46
N PHE A 414 20.11 6.82 -7.54
CA PHE A 414 21.21 6.24 -8.31
C PHE A 414 22.44 6.03 -7.42
N MET A 415 22.83 7.04 -6.64
CA MET A 415 23.96 6.95 -5.71
C MET A 415 23.74 5.88 -4.63
N GLN A 416 22.55 5.82 -4.03
CA GLN A 416 22.20 4.81 -3.02
C GLN A 416 22.28 3.40 -3.60
N LEU A 417 21.58 3.14 -4.70
CA LEU A 417 21.56 1.83 -5.34
C LEU A 417 22.94 1.43 -5.87
N TYR A 418 23.75 2.37 -6.34
CA TYR A 418 25.13 2.08 -6.76
C TYR A 418 25.99 1.63 -5.58
N ILE A 419 25.87 2.27 -4.42
CA ILE A 419 26.58 1.87 -3.19
C ILE A 419 26.09 0.49 -2.72
N ILE A 420 24.78 0.23 -2.77
CA ILE A 420 24.20 -1.06 -2.40
C ILE A 420 24.67 -2.17 -3.35
N GLU A 421 24.70 -1.91 -4.65
CA GLU A 421 25.24 -2.83 -5.66
C GLU A 421 26.70 -3.21 -5.37
N LYS A 422 27.53 -2.26 -4.95
CA LYS A 422 28.95 -2.50 -4.64
C LYS A 422 29.20 -3.17 -3.30
N SER A 423 28.21 -3.19 -2.40
CA SER A 423 28.34 -3.76 -1.05
C SER A 423 27.75 -5.16 -0.93
N VAL A 424 26.47 -5.31 -1.25
CA VAL A 424 25.73 -6.58 -1.10
C VAL A 424 25.17 -7.12 -2.42
N GLY A 425 25.20 -6.33 -3.49
CA GLY A 425 24.59 -6.64 -4.79
C GLY A 425 23.08 -6.39 -4.78
N LEU A 426 22.51 -5.88 -5.88
CA LEU A 426 21.10 -5.54 -5.99
C LEU A 426 20.22 -6.72 -6.43
N ARG A 427 20.72 -7.52 -7.38
CA ARG A 427 19.93 -8.55 -8.07
C ARG A 427 20.28 -9.96 -7.58
N PHE A 428 19.30 -10.85 -7.56
CA PHE A 428 19.55 -12.28 -7.40
C PHE A 428 20.46 -12.86 -8.49
N PRO A 429 21.22 -13.93 -8.18
CA PRO A 429 21.73 -14.86 -9.19
C PRO A 429 20.59 -15.38 -10.08
N LEU A 430 20.91 -15.73 -11.32
CA LEU A 430 19.91 -16.17 -12.29
C LEU A 430 19.15 -17.42 -11.83
N GLU A 431 19.83 -18.33 -11.16
CA GLU A 431 19.27 -19.58 -10.63
C GLU A 431 18.23 -19.30 -9.54
N GLU A 432 18.53 -18.37 -8.64
CA GLU A 432 17.63 -17.94 -7.56
C GLU A 432 16.43 -17.16 -8.10
N GLU A 433 16.63 -16.31 -9.11
CA GLU A 433 15.53 -15.61 -9.79
C GLU A 433 14.56 -16.59 -10.48
N ILE A 434 15.10 -17.68 -11.06
CA ILE A 434 14.30 -18.75 -11.67
C ILE A 434 13.59 -19.59 -10.59
N LEU A 435 14.24 -19.88 -9.46
CA LEU A 435 13.65 -20.64 -8.36
C LEU A 435 12.54 -19.86 -7.64
N GLY A 436 12.72 -18.55 -7.44
CA GLY A 436 11.79 -17.66 -6.75
C GLY A 436 12.25 -17.27 -5.35
N ALA A 437 12.01 -16.01 -5.00
CA ALA A 437 12.48 -15.43 -3.74
C ALA A 437 11.82 -16.04 -2.50
N ASP A 438 10.61 -16.60 -2.63
CA ASP A 438 9.93 -17.29 -1.52
C ASP A 438 10.73 -18.51 -1.06
N ALA A 439 11.26 -19.29 -1.99
CA ALA A 439 12.11 -20.44 -1.68
C ALA A 439 13.49 -19.98 -1.20
N CYS A 440 14.11 -19.01 -1.88
CA CYS A 440 15.49 -18.60 -1.61
C CYS A 440 15.66 -17.83 -0.30
N GLU A 441 14.72 -16.95 0.05
CA GLU A 441 14.87 -16.04 1.20
C GLU A 441 13.99 -16.42 2.39
N HIS A 442 12.89 -17.15 2.15
CA HIS A 442 11.92 -17.51 3.20
C HIS A 442 11.80 -19.03 3.42
N GLY A 443 12.46 -19.85 2.60
CA GLY A 443 12.36 -21.31 2.70
C GLY A 443 10.96 -21.86 2.38
N ILE A 444 10.13 -21.08 1.69
CA ILE A 444 8.77 -21.45 1.33
C ILE A 444 8.81 -22.15 -0.02
N ASP A 445 8.71 -23.48 0.01
CA ASP A 445 8.63 -24.28 -1.21
C ASP A 445 7.17 -24.41 -1.68
N GLN A 446 6.88 -23.82 -2.83
CA GLN A 446 5.56 -23.91 -3.50
C GLN A 446 5.19 -25.35 -3.87
N SER A 447 6.16 -26.28 -3.98
CA SER A 447 5.88 -27.70 -4.19
C SER A 447 5.25 -28.36 -2.96
N GLN A 448 5.52 -27.85 -1.76
CA GLN A 448 4.95 -28.33 -0.50
C GLN A 448 3.62 -27.65 -0.13
N ALA A 449 3.33 -26.49 -0.72
CA ALA A 449 2.05 -25.79 -0.55
C ALA A 449 0.84 -26.50 -1.22
N ARG A 450 1.06 -27.68 -1.84
CA ARG A 450 0.01 -28.54 -2.39
C ARG A 450 -0.13 -29.86 -1.59
N PRO A 451 -0.81 -29.89 -0.42
CA PRO A 451 -1.26 -31.14 0.18
C PRO A 451 -2.50 -31.74 -0.51
N GLU A 452 -3.11 -31.04 -1.48
CA GLU A 452 -4.37 -31.46 -2.11
C GLU A 452 -4.18 -31.74 -3.60
N ASN A 453 -3.62 -32.90 -3.91
CA ASN A 453 -3.90 -33.62 -5.17
C ASN A 453 -3.43 -35.09 -5.12
N ARG A 454 -3.70 -35.79 -4.01
CA ARG A 454 -4.15 -37.18 -4.17
C ARG A 454 -5.63 -37.13 -4.47
N VAL A 455 -5.96 -36.92 -5.74
CA VAL A 455 -7.29 -37.24 -6.26
C VAL A 455 -7.49 -38.73 -5.97
N ARG A 456 -8.23 -39.05 -4.90
CA ARG A 456 -8.91 -40.34 -4.84
C ARG A 456 -9.99 -40.24 -5.91
N PRO A 457 -10.07 -41.18 -6.87
CA PRO A 457 -11.14 -41.15 -7.85
C PRO A 457 -12.47 -41.18 -7.09
N VAL A 458 -13.22 -40.08 -7.18
CA VAL A 458 -14.61 -40.03 -6.75
C VAL A 458 -15.36 -40.90 -7.74
N THR A 459 -15.68 -42.12 -7.35
CA THR A 459 -16.58 -42.98 -8.11
C THR A 459 -17.97 -42.34 -8.10
N GLY A 460 -18.36 -41.81 -9.25
CA GLY A 460 -19.75 -41.52 -9.59
C GLY A 460 -20.29 -40.19 -9.07
N SER A 461 -20.25 -39.17 -9.92
CA SER A 461 -21.18 -38.03 -9.86
C SER A 461 -21.50 -37.62 -11.30
N GLN A 462 -22.75 -37.87 -11.72
CA GLN A 462 -23.27 -37.43 -13.01
C GLN A 462 -23.67 -35.95 -12.90
N ASN A 463 -22.83 -35.05 -13.37
CA ASN A 463 -23.28 -33.70 -13.72
C ASN A 463 -23.32 -33.57 -15.24
N ARG A 464 -24.56 -33.49 -15.76
CA ARG A 464 -24.87 -33.26 -17.17
C ARG A 464 -24.51 -31.83 -17.53
N VAL A 465 -23.73 -31.67 -18.59
CA VAL A 465 -23.57 -30.40 -19.31
C VAL A 465 -24.64 -30.39 -20.41
N PHE A 466 -25.53 -29.40 -20.41
CA PHE A 466 -26.42 -29.17 -21.54
C PHE A 466 -25.68 -28.35 -22.61
N PRO A 467 -25.56 -28.85 -23.85
CA PRO A 467 -25.07 -28.04 -24.95
C PRO A 467 -26.13 -27.01 -25.35
N ILE A 468 -25.70 -25.78 -25.60
CA ILE A 468 -26.51 -24.72 -26.24
C ILE A 468 -26.58 -25.08 -27.73
N GLY A 469 -27.80 -25.30 -28.23
CA GLY A 469 -28.09 -25.49 -29.67
C GLY A 469 -28.17 -24.16 -30.41
N ASP A 470 -27.91 -24.20 -31.72
CA ASP A 470 -27.75 -23.05 -32.63
C ASP A 470 -29.07 -22.37 -33.07
N ASP A 471 -30.14 -22.52 -32.31
CA ASP A 471 -31.48 -22.04 -32.61
C ASP A 471 -32.09 -21.36 -31.38
N GLY A 472 -31.91 -20.03 -31.33
CA GLY A 472 -32.19 -19.14 -30.21
C GLY A 472 -33.65 -19.09 -29.71
N HIS A 473 -34.06 -20.11 -28.97
CA HIS A 473 -35.26 -20.07 -28.13
C HIS A 473 -34.96 -20.47 -26.68
N ILE A 474 -35.31 -19.57 -25.76
CA ILE A 474 -35.29 -19.79 -24.30
C ILE A 474 -36.57 -20.56 -23.94
N GLY A 475 -36.44 -21.83 -23.54
CA GLY A 475 -37.55 -22.63 -23.06
C GLY A 475 -37.89 -22.31 -21.60
N GLU A 476 -39.08 -21.76 -21.38
CA GLU A 476 -39.72 -21.63 -20.07
C GLU A 476 -40.00 -22.99 -19.42
N ALA A 477 -40.06 -22.95 -18.08
CA ALA A 477 -40.21 -24.09 -17.21
C ALA A 477 -41.61 -24.73 -17.30
N ASP A 478 -41.66 -26.00 -17.71
CA ASP A 478 -42.84 -26.85 -17.54
C ASP A 478 -42.78 -27.57 -16.19
N SER A 479 -43.62 -27.12 -15.25
CA SER A 479 -44.02 -27.88 -14.07
C SER A 479 -45.41 -28.47 -14.31
N ASN A 480 -45.53 -29.80 -14.41
CA ASN A 480 -46.74 -30.48 -13.94
C ASN A 480 -46.49 -31.96 -13.54
N PRO A 481 -47.19 -32.47 -12.51
CA PRO A 481 -46.87 -33.70 -11.79
C PRO A 481 -47.73 -34.90 -12.22
N GLN A 482 -47.24 -36.12 -11.97
CA GLN A 482 -48.04 -37.35 -12.04
C GLN A 482 -47.99 -38.15 -10.73
N LYS A 483 -49.12 -38.06 -10.01
CA LYS A 483 -49.95 -39.15 -9.46
C LYS A 483 -49.29 -40.24 -8.61
N ASN A 484 -49.52 -40.13 -7.30
CA ASN A 484 -49.84 -41.27 -6.44
C ASN A 484 -51.33 -41.66 -6.58
N PRO A 485 -51.70 -42.95 -6.50
CA PRO A 485 -53.10 -43.35 -6.41
C PRO A 485 -53.58 -43.52 -4.95
N SER A 486 -54.81 -43.06 -4.73
CA SER A 486 -55.85 -43.64 -3.86
C SER A 486 -55.53 -43.97 -2.39
N ALA A 487 -56.00 -43.10 -1.49
CA ALA A 487 -57.01 -43.46 -0.49
C ALA A 487 -57.98 -42.27 -0.26
N ARG A 488 -59.26 -42.63 -0.17
CA ARG A 488 -60.55 -41.88 -0.21
C ARG A 488 -60.74 -40.56 0.59
N ASN A 489 -61.60 -39.75 -0.05
CA ASN A 489 -62.83 -39.05 0.42
C ASN A 489 -62.80 -37.56 0.85
N GLY A 490 -63.78 -36.81 0.30
CA GLY A 490 -64.42 -35.62 0.90
C GLY A 490 -64.12 -34.30 0.20
N THR A 491 -64.80 -33.95 -0.91
CA THR A 491 -65.94 -33.01 -1.02
C THR A 491 -65.64 -31.50 -0.92
N SER A 492 -65.96 -30.82 -2.04
CA SER A 492 -66.54 -29.45 -2.22
C SER A 492 -65.77 -28.16 -1.85
N LYS A 493 -65.23 -27.49 -2.89
CA LYS A 493 -65.58 -26.14 -3.46
C LYS A 493 -66.40 -25.12 -2.59
N PRO A 494 -66.45 -23.81 -2.94
CA PRO A 494 -65.39 -22.85 -3.33
C PRO A 494 -65.68 -21.36 -2.88
N GLY A 495 -64.77 -20.42 -3.22
CA GLY A 495 -65.04 -18.95 -3.29
C GLY A 495 -64.93 -18.22 -1.95
N SER A 496 -64.68 -16.92 -1.85
CA SER A 496 -64.38 -15.81 -2.78
C SER A 496 -64.08 -14.59 -1.89
N ASP A 497 -63.38 -13.62 -2.46
CA ASP A 497 -63.42 -12.17 -2.18
C ASP A 497 -62.86 -11.57 -0.87
N ASP A 498 -62.12 -10.48 -1.12
CA ASP A 498 -62.09 -9.19 -0.42
C ASP A 498 -61.78 -9.14 1.08
N THR A 499 -60.70 -8.44 1.44
CA THR A 499 -60.77 -7.05 1.95
C THR A 499 -59.41 -6.55 2.46
N ARG A 500 -59.33 -5.22 2.51
CA ARG A 500 -58.21 -4.32 2.79
C ARG A 500 -58.27 -3.84 4.26
N LEU A 501 -57.17 -3.21 4.73
CA LEU A 501 -57.02 -2.34 5.93
C LEU A 501 -56.68 -3.13 7.23
N GLN A 502 -55.84 -2.69 8.18
CA GLN A 502 -55.13 -1.41 8.42
C GLN A 502 -54.08 -1.58 9.54
N ASP A 503 -52.97 -0.84 9.41
CA ASP A 503 -52.10 -0.13 10.39
C ASP A 503 -51.95 -0.59 11.86
N CYS A 504 -50.70 -0.63 12.36
CA CYS A 504 -50.13 0.45 13.20
C CYS A 504 -48.69 0.15 13.72
N GLU A 505 -47.93 1.23 13.92
CA GLU A 505 -46.56 1.37 14.44
C GLU A 505 -46.39 1.00 15.93
N GLU A 506 -45.18 0.58 16.36
CA GLU A 506 -44.31 1.29 17.33
C GLU A 506 -43.13 0.43 17.86
N SER A 507 -41.93 1.06 17.87
CA SER A 507 -40.87 1.07 18.90
C SER A 507 -40.47 -0.19 19.70
N ALA A 508 -39.17 -0.55 19.68
CA ALA A 508 -38.23 -0.39 20.82
C ALA A 508 -37.00 -1.32 20.74
N THR A 509 -35.86 -0.75 21.10
CA THR A 509 -34.53 -1.33 21.40
C THR A 509 -34.53 -2.29 22.61
N GLU A 510 -33.71 -3.35 22.60
CA GLU A 510 -32.85 -3.74 23.75
C GLU A 510 -31.81 -4.83 23.43
N SER A 511 -30.79 -4.83 24.27
CA SER A 511 -29.48 -5.49 24.31
C SER A 511 -29.46 -7.02 24.49
N ILE A 512 -28.40 -7.70 24.02
CA ILE A 512 -27.99 -9.02 24.51
C ILE A 512 -26.50 -9.03 24.87
N SER A 513 -26.24 -9.26 26.15
CA SER A 513 -24.96 -9.54 26.81
C SER A 513 -24.60 -11.04 26.78
N GLU A 514 -23.29 -11.30 26.77
CA GLU A 514 -22.54 -12.45 27.30
C GLU A 514 -23.12 -13.88 27.21
N LEU A 515 -22.39 -14.75 26.51
CA LEU A 515 -22.49 -16.21 26.68
C LEU A 515 -21.09 -16.81 26.87
N SER A 516 -20.88 -17.30 28.08
CA SER A 516 -19.78 -18.09 28.58
C SER A 516 -19.82 -19.53 28.03
N LEU A 517 -18.63 -20.08 27.78
CA LEU A 517 -18.38 -21.45 27.36
C LEU A 517 -18.27 -22.38 28.58
N GLU A 518 -19.11 -23.41 28.66
CA GLU A 518 -18.78 -24.67 29.33
C GLU A 518 -19.31 -25.85 28.52
N SER A 519 -18.41 -26.78 28.14
CA SER A 519 -18.49 -28.21 28.48
C SER A 519 -17.60 -29.08 27.56
N ILE A 520 -16.48 -29.56 28.10
CA ILE A 520 -15.83 -30.83 27.67
C ILE A 520 -15.49 -31.60 28.96
N PRO A 521 -15.94 -32.86 29.14
CA PRO A 521 -15.72 -33.60 30.38
C PRO A 521 -14.43 -34.46 30.36
N GLY A 522 -13.75 -34.50 31.51
CA GLY A 522 -12.89 -35.60 31.91
C GLY A 522 -11.44 -35.23 32.27
N TYR A 523 -11.17 -34.81 33.51
CA TYR A 523 -10.09 -35.38 34.34
C TYR A 523 -10.15 -34.85 35.79
N ASP A 524 -9.75 -35.71 36.72
CA ASP A 524 -10.09 -35.75 38.14
C ASP A 524 -9.27 -34.80 39.04
N LYS A 525 -9.86 -34.41 40.18
CA LYS A 525 -9.29 -33.54 41.23
C LYS A 525 -8.84 -34.36 42.44
N THR A 526 -7.93 -33.74 43.20
CA THR A 526 -7.46 -34.05 44.57
C THR A 526 -6.17 -34.90 44.60
N THR A 527 -5.05 -34.41 45.12
CA THR A 527 -4.86 -33.95 46.51
C THR A 527 -3.56 -33.14 46.63
N HIS A 528 -3.61 -31.89 47.13
CA HIS A 528 -3.11 -31.52 48.46
C HIS A 528 -3.17 -30.00 48.70
N ARG A 529 -3.80 -29.67 49.81
CA ARG A 529 -4.04 -28.34 50.39
C ARG A 529 -2.97 -28.05 51.45
N LYS A 530 -2.74 -26.75 51.68
CA LYS A 530 -2.17 -26.08 52.87
C LYS A 530 -0.73 -25.53 52.69
N GLN A 531 -0.62 -24.22 52.50
CA GLN A 531 -0.39 -23.31 53.63
C GLN A 531 -0.70 -21.87 53.22
N HIS A 532 -1.29 -21.15 54.16
CA HIS A 532 -1.89 -19.83 54.04
C HIS A 532 -0.90 -18.77 54.55
N SER A 533 -0.94 -17.59 53.93
CA SER A 533 -0.73 -16.24 54.50
C SER A 533 0.55 -15.94 55.30
N SER A 534 1.27 -14.88 54.91
CA SER A 534 1.28 -13.60 55.66
C SER A 534 2.36 -12.63 55.16
N PHE A 535 2.10 -11.34 55.44
CA PHE A 535 3.00 -10.18 55.47
C PHE A 535 3.19 -9.31 54.21
N HIS A 536 2.32 -8.29 54.15
CA HIS A 536 2.67 -6.90 53.84
C HIS A 536 3.60 -6.31 54.92
N GLU A 537 4.26 -5.20 54.55
CA GLU A 537 5.14 -4.29 55.32
C GLU A 537 6.64 -4.63 55.38
N ALA A 538 7.44 -3.88 54.61
CA ALA A 538 8.54 -3.07 55.14
C ALA A 538 9.11 -2.16 54.02
N GLU A 539 8.93 -0.86 54.25
CA GLU A 539 9.51 0.27 53.55
C GLU A 539 11.05 0.35 53.66
N ASN A 540 11.63 1.11 52.71
CA ASN A 540 12.78 2.03 52.85
C ASN A 540 14.06 1.53 53.55
N ASN A 541 15.16 1.40 52.79
CA ASN A 541 16.31 2.33 52.86
C ASN A 541 17.62 1.81 52.20
N PHE A 542 18.39 2.77 51.67
CA PHE A 542 19.86 2.82 51.49
C PHE A 542 20.56 2.13 50.29
N ASP A 543 20.85 2.97 49.29
CA ASP A 543 22.11 3.26 48.59
C ASP A 543 23.36 2.36 48.64
N SER A 544 23.96 2.27 47.44
CA SER A 544 25.38 2.33 47.07
C SER A 544 26.25 1.05 46.93
N ASN A 545 26.77 0.92 45.71
CA ASN A 545 28.07 0.42 45.26
C ASN A 545 28.43 -1.08 45.15
N SER A 546 29.03 -1.37 43.99
CA SER A 546 29.68 -2.60 43.49
C SER A 546 28.69 -3.72 43.12
N SER A 547 28.64 -4.22 41.88
CA SER A 547 29.75 -4.96 41.29
C SER A 547 29.49 -5.20 39.79
N GLY A 548 30.27 -4.55 38.93
CA GLY A 548 30.48 -5.02 37.57
C GLY A 548 31.43 -6.22 37.61
N ASN A 549 30.90 -7.46 37.52
CA ASN A 549 31.66 -8.64 37.06
C ASN A 549 30.85 -9.95 36.97
N VAL A 550 29.57 -9.90 36.56
CA VAL A 550 28.78 -11.15 36.43
C VAL A 550 28.23 -11.40 35.02
N PHE A 551 28.18 -10.40 34.13
CA PHE A 551 27.60 -10.59 32.80
C PHE A 551 28.57 -11.11 31.71
N ARG A 552 29.89 -11.09 31.97
CA ARG A 552 30.91 -11.41 30.95
C ARG A 552 31.36 -12.88 30.91
N LYS A 553 30.91 -13.74 31.85
CA LYS A 553 31.35 -15.15 31.94
C LYS A 553 30.39 -16.18 31.32
N ARG A 554 29.26 -15.74 30.74
CA ARG A 554 28.24 -16.66 30.19
C ARG A 554 28.32 -16.86 28.67
N TRP A 555 29.14 -16.07 27.96
CA TRP A 555 29.23 -16.10 26.49
C TRP A 555 30.46 -16.83 25.90
N ASP A 556 31.53 -17.04 26.67
CA ASP A 556 32.74 -17.70 26.16
C ASP A 556 32.66 -19.24 26.10
N LYS A 557 31.57 -19.84 26.59
CA LYS A 557 31.39 -21.31 26.63
C LYS A 557 30.64 -21.91 25.43
N VAL A 558 30.19 -21.08 24.47
CA VAL A 558 29.41 -21.54 23.30
C VAL A 558 30.26 -21.56 22.01
N LEU A 559 31.46 -20.96 22.00
CA LEU A 559 32.28 -20.81 20.79
C LEU A 559 33.48 -21.77 20.67
N GLN A 560 33.56 -22.85 21.47
CA GLN A 560 34.71 -23.79 21.43
C GLN A 560 34.34 -25.28 21.24
N SER A 561 33.21 -25.62 20.63
CA SER A 561 32.94 -27.01 20.24
C SER A 561 32.45 -27.14 18.80
N THR A 562 33.35 -26.96 17.82
CA THR A 562 33.25 -27.59 16.49
C THR A 562 34.54 -27.38 15.70
N ARG A 563 35.59 -28.13 16.06
CA ARG A 563 36.72 -28.43 15.15
C ARG A 563 37.50 -29.62 15.69
N LYS A 564 37.31 -30.80 15.06
CA LYS A 564 38.30 -31.88 14.92
C LYS A 564 37.69 -33.05 14.17
N VAL A 565 38.06 -33.21 12.90
CA VAL A 565 38.38 -34.53 12.33
C VAL A 565 39.57 -34.33 11.40
N SER A 566 40.66 -35.04 11.68
CA SER A 566 41.92 -35.08 10.94
C SER A 566 42.21 -36.52 10.53
N PHE A 567 42.72 -36.73 9.31
CA PHE A 567 43.53 -37.88 8.86
C PHE A 567 44.23 -37.41 7.57
N SER A 568 45.45 -37.76 7.20
CA SER A 568 46.70 -38.22 7.82
C SER A 568 47.70 -38.11 6.66
N GLU A 569 48.85 -37.49 6.87
CA GLU A 569 49.93 -37.40 5.87
C GLU A 569 50.55 -38.77 5.59
N LYS A 570 50.96 -39.00 4.33
CA LYS A 570 52.20 -39.71 4.00
C LYS A 570 52.86 -39.02 2.80
N ASN A 571 54.02 -38.41 3.07
CA ASN A 571 54.95 -37.87 2.08
C ASN A 571 55.66 -39.00 1.31
N GLY A 572 55.94 -38.71 0.05
CA GLY A 572 56.92 -39.41 -0.78
C GLY A 572 57.34 -38.46 -1.90
N ASP A 573 58.54 -37.88 -1.75
CA ASP A 573 59.20 -37.04 -2.74
C ASP A 573 59.38 -37.73 -4.09
N ARG A 574 59.24 -36.96 -5.18
CA ARG A 574 60.19 -36.90 -6.32
C ARG A 574 59.71 -35.92 -7.41
N ASP A 575 60.55 -34.90 -7.62
CA ASP A 575 60.99 -34.29 -8.89
C ASP A 575 59.98 -33.98 -10.01
N VAL A 576 59.85 -32.68 -10.29
CA VAL A 576 59.29 -32.08 -11.52
C VAL A 576 60.40 -32.05 -12.60
N PRO A 577 60.09 -32.16 -13.91
CA PRO A 577 59.90 -30.93 -14.70
C PRO A 577 58.81 -31.01 -15.79
N ASN A 578 58.15 -29.85 -15.97
CA ASN A 578 57.50 -29.27 -17.16
C ASN A 578 57.05 -30.17 -18.32
N GLU A 579 55.74 -30.14 -18.63
CA GLU A 579 55.27 -29.92 -20.00
C GLU A 579 53.80 -29.43 -20.06
N PHE A 580 53.55 -28.55 -21.02
CA PHE A 580 52.31 -27.80 -21.27
C PHE A 580 51.09 -28.71 -21.44
N SER A 581 50.04 -28.50 -20.63
CA SER A 581 48.71 -29.08 -20.85
C SER A 581 47.70 -28.00 -21.22
N GLN A 582 47.13 -28.12 -22.42
CA GLN A 582 45.93 -27.37 -22.83
C GLN A 582 44.70 -27.98 -22.13
N PRO A 583 43.78 -27.18 -21.57
CA PRO A 583 42.60 -27.72 -20.91
C PRO A 583 41.53 -28.13 -21.93
N LYS A 584 41.07 -29.38 -21.84
CA LYS A 584 39.87 -29.90 -22.50
C LYS A 584 38.67 -29.02 -22.12
N ALA A 585 38.00 -28.46 -23.13
CA ALA A 585 36.78 -27.69 -22.96
C ALA A 585 35.69 -28.53 -22.27
N LYS A 586 35.24 -28.08 -21.10
CA LYS A 586 33.99 -28.56 -20.48
C LYS A 586 32.84 -27.82 -21.16
N VAL A 587 32.11 -28.50 -22.03
CA VAL A 587 30.84 -28.01 -22.58
C VAL A 587 29.76 -28.22 -21.52
N PRO A 588 29.12 -27.18 -20.97
CA PRO A 588 27.97 -27.37 -20.10
C PRO A 588 26.76 -27.80 -20.96
N VAL A 589 26.30 -29.03 -20.76
CA VAL A 589 25.02 -29.50 -21.30
C VAL A 589 23.91 -28.92 -20.42
N VAL A 590 23.24 -27.88 -20.90
CA VAL A 590 22.04 -27.33 -20.26
C VAL A 590 20.85 -28.20 -20.66
N ILE A 591 20.42 -29.07 -19.76
CA ILE A 591 19.15 -29.80 -19.92
C ILE A 591 18.04 -28.83 -19.56
N THR A 592 17.33 -28.35 -20.58
CA THR A 592 16.14 -27.50 -20.40
C THR A 592 14.95 -28.43 -20.16
N LEU A 593 14.47 -28.52 -18.92
CA LEU A 593 13.17 -29.13 -18.63
C LEU A 593 12.09 -28.04 -18.81
N THR A 594 11.48 -28.01 -19.99
CA THR A 594 10.20 -27.31 -20.18
C THR A 594 9.10 -28.09 -19.46
N PRO A 595 8.26 -27.46 -18.62
CA PRO A 595 7.01 -28.08 -18.20
C PRO A 595 6.15 -28.23 -19.46
N ALA A 596 5.85 -29.48 -19.83
CA ALA A 596 4.82 -29.75 -20.81
C ALA A 596 3.47 -29.41 -20.16
N ASP A 597 2.66 -28.62 -20.87
CA ASP A 597 1.25 -28.44 -20.55
C ASP A 597 0.57 -29.81 -20.41
N ASP A 598 -0.06 -30.05 -19.28
CA ASP A 598 -0.89 -31.22 -19.04
C ASP A 598 -2.16 -31.15 -19.92
N SER A 599 -2.07 -31.71 -21.11
CA SER A 599 -3.19 -32.47 -21.73
C SER A 599 -2.72 -33.19 -23.00
N ARG A 600 -1.97 -34.28 -22.82
CA ARG A 600 -1.98 -35.48 -23.70
C ARG A 600 -1.02 -36.51 -23.11
N GLU A 601 -1.58 -37.56 -22.48
CA GLU A 601 -0.82 -38.75 -22.15
C GLU A 601 -0.27 -39.38 -23.43
N LEU A 602 1.05 -39.47 -23.54
CA LEU A 602 1.74 -40.32 -24.50
C LEU A 602 2.56 -41.34 -23.71
N ARG A 603 2.04 -42.56 -23.58
CA ARG A 603 2.74 -43.69 -22.98
C ARG A 603 3.85 -44.15 -23.92
N LEU A 604 5.10 -43.85 -23.59
CA LEU A 604 6.25 -44.46 -24.24
C LEU A 604 6.49 -45.86 -23.69
N SER A 605 6.56 -46.84 -24.60
CA SER A 605 6.84 -48.23 -24.28
C SER A 605 8.33 -48.44 -24.07
N LEU A 606 8.71 -49.41 -23.23
CA LEU A 606 10.11 -49.80 -22.92
C LEU A 606 10.96 -50.11 -24.18
N ASN A 607 10.32 -50.36 -25.32
CA ASN A 607 11.02 -50.56 -26.60
C ASN A 607 11.51 -49.24 -27.24
N ASP A 608 10.93 -48.09 -26.91
CA ASP A 608 11.32 -46.79 -27.48
C ASP A 608 12.59 -46.23 -26.80
N MET A 609 12.87 -46.61 -25.55
CA MET A 609 14.08 -46.20 -24.83
C MET A 609 15.38 -46.86 -25.34
N ARG A 610 15.31 -47.97 -26.07
CA ARG A 610 16.51 -48.63 -26.63
C ARG A 610 17.01 -48.02 -27.94
N LYS A 611 16.26 -47.12 -28.57
CA LYS A 611 16.68 -46.42 -29.80
C LYS A 611 17.40 -45.08 -29.54
N LEU A 612 17.43 -44.61 -28.30
CA LEU A 612 18.04 -43.31 -27.93
C LEU A 612 19.48 -43.43 -27.40
N THR A 613 20.07 -44.63 -27.41
CA THR A 613 21.46 -44.89 -26.97
C THR A 613 22.37 -45.41 -28.08
N LYS A 614 22.14 -44.99 -29.32
CA LYS A 614 23.09 -45.16 -30.44
C LYS A 614 23.38 -43.85 -31.13
#